data_AF-A0A840NYV2-F1
#
_entry.id   AF-A0A840NYV2-F1
#
_cell.length_a   1.000
_cell.length_b   1.000
_cell.length_c   1.000
_cell.angle_alpha   90.00
_cell.angle_beta   90.00
_cell.angle_gamma   90.00
#
_symmetry.space_group_name_H-M   'P 1'
#
loop_
_entity.id
_entity.type
_entity.pdbx_description
1 polymer ?
#
loop_
_entity_poly.entity_id
_entity_poly.type
_entity_poly.pdbx_seq_one_letter_code
_entity_poly.pdbx_strand_id
1 'polypeptide(L)'
;NKALTTFRDQPLILEEIVPFLSEISVLSARTKQGEHIFYDCPENQHKNGILHKSFVPSHVSREVQKAAQEISLTVMDALNYVGVLCIEFFVLIDGSLLVNELAPRVHNSGHWTQKACITSQFEQHIRAICGLPLGSTYRHSNCQMTNLLGNSLSDFKYFLKQKHTSVHLYGKRSVQPLRKMGHVIQLTGPATKS
;
A
#
# COMPACT_ATOMS: atom_id res chain seq x y z
N ASN A 1 -31.50 -8.71 -9.03
CA ASN A 1 -31.67 -10.10 -9.52
C ASN A 1 -30.41 -10.71 -10.15
N LYS A 2 -29.68 -10.04 -11.06
CA LYS A 2 -28.52 -10.65 -11.73
C LYS A 2 -27.38 -11.09 -10.77
N ALA A 3 -27.04 -10.29 -9.76
CA ALA A 3 -25.99 -10.61 -8.79
C ALA A 3 -26.27 -11.89 -7.99
N LEU A 4 -27.49 -12.05 -7.46
CA LEU A 4 -27.90 -13.25 -6.72
C LEU A 4 -27.85 -14.52 -7.59
N THR A 5 -28.13 -14.40 -8.89
CA THR A 5 -28.01 -15.51 -9.83
C THR A 5 -26.54 -15.82 -10.17
N THR A 6 -25.70 -14.81 -10.32
CA THR A 6 -24.27 -14.97 -10.62
C THR A 6 -23.50 -15.65 -9.50
N PHE A 7 -23.86 -15.38 -8.24
CA PHE A 7 -23.15 -15.88 -7.06
C PHE A 7 -23.94 -16.94 -6.28
N ARG A 8 -24.83 -17.69 -6.96
CA ARG A 8 -25.61 -18.77 -6.32
C ARG A 8 -24.70 -19.71 -5.51
N ASP A 9 -25.22 -20.11 -4.35
CA ASP A 9 -24.61 -21.10 -3.46
C ASP A 9 -23.25 -20.70 -2.86
N GLN A 10 -22.93 -19.40 -2.83
CA GLN A 10 -21.76 -18.85 -2.14
C GLN A 10 -22.17 -17.94 -0.98
N PRO A 11 -21.47 -17.95 0.17
CA PRO A 11 -21.62 -16.92 1.19
C PRO A 11 -21.25 -15.55 0.61
N LEU A 12 -22.05 -14.52 0.95
CA LEU A 12 -21.88 -13.16 0.45
C LEU A 12 -21.98 -12.16 1.61
N ILE A 13 -21.20 -11.10 1.51
CA ILE A 13 -21.35 -9.88 2.31
C ILE A 13 -21.81 -8.79 1.36
N LEU A 14 -22.86 -8.06 1.74
CA LEU A 14 -23.33 -6.89 1.01
C LEU A 14 -22.99 -5.66 1.84
N GLU A 15 -22.24 -4.75 1.24
CA GLU A 15 -21.79 -3.51 1.87
C GLU A 15 -22.30 -2.32 1.10
N GLU A 16 -22.42 -1.18 1.78
CA GLU A 16 -22.77 0.09 1.15
C GLU A 16 -21.65 0.56 0.22
N ILE A 17 -22.02 1.24 -0.88
CA ILE A 17 -21.05 1.96 -1.70
C ILE A 17 -20.70 3.25 -0.99
N VAL A 18 -19.52 3.27 -0.37
CA VAL A 18 -19.08 4.39 0.46
C VAL A 18 -18.62 5.56 -0.42
N PRO A 19 -19.21 6.76 -0.30
CA PRO A 19 -18.67 7.96 -0.92
C PRO A 19 -17.46 8.46 -0.14
N PHE A 20 -16.27 8.35 -0.71
CA PHE A 20 -15.02 8.78 -0.09
C PHE A 20 -14.28 9.82 -0.93
N LEU A 21 -13.46 10.63 -0.25
CA LEU A 21 -12.64 11.67 -0.87
C LEU A 21 -11.34 11.09 -1.45
N SER A 22 -10.71 10.20 -0.69
CA SER A 22 -9.44 9.56 -1.06
C SER A 22 -9.32 8.20 -0.39
N GLU A 23 -8.45 7.36 -0.95
CA GLU A 23 -8.05 6.11 -0.32
C GLU A 23 -6.62 6.25 0.19
N ILE A 24 -6.35 5.77 1.40
CA ILE A 24 -5.00 5.70 1.94
C ILE A 24 -4.74 4.29 2.44
N SER A 25 -3.47 3.97 2.71
CA SER A 25 -3.15 2.75 3.43
C SER A 25 -2.08 3.00 4.47
N VAL A 26 -2.15 2.29 5.59
CA VAL A 26 -1.08 2.28 6.59
C VAL A 26 -0.32 0.97 6.46
N LEU A 27 0.99 1.08 6.23
CA LEU A 27 1.91 -0.05 6.34
C LEU A 27 2.59 0.01 7.70
N SER A 28 2.45 -1.06 8.46
CA SER A 28 2.99 -1.17 9.80
C SER A 28 3.72 -2.50 9.98
N ALA A 29 4.76 -2.50 10.80
CA ALA A 29 5.46 -3.72 11.21
C ALA A 29 5.43 -3.85 12.73
N ARG A 30 5.21 -5.08 13.20
CA ARG A 30 5.18 -5.41 14.63
C ARG A 30 6.03 -6.65 14.91
N THR A 31 6.87 -6.60 15.94
CA THR A 31 7.65 -7.76 16.40
C THR A 31 6.85 -8.62 17.36
N LYS A 32 7.36 -9.81 17.68
CA LYS A 32 6.79 -10.69 18.72
C LYS A 32 6.77 -10.03 20.10
N GLN A 33 7.71 -9.12 20.36
CA GLN A 33 7.84 -8.37 21.61
C GLN A 33 6.92 -7.14 21.66
N GLY A 34 6.15 -6.87 20.59
CA GLY A 34 5.23 -5.74 20.51
C GLY A 34 5.88 -4.43 20.07
N GLU A 35 7.16 -4.43 19.66
CA GLU A 35 7.76 -3.25 19.04
C GLU A 35 7.03 -2.96 17.74
N HIS A 36 6.67 -1.69 17.53
CA HIS A 36 5.83 -1.27 16.43
C HIS A 36 6.46 -0.10 15.66
N ILE A 37 6.37 -0.13 14.33
CA ILE A 37 6.76 1.01 13.48
C ILE A 37 5.82 1.17 12.30
N PHE A 38 5.70 2.41 11.82
CA PHE A 38 4.86 2.79 10.69
C PHE A 38 5.72 3.38 9.57
N TYR A 39 5.28 3.17 8.34
CA TYR A 39 5.68 3.98 7.20
C TYR A 39 4.74 5.20 7.07
N ASP A 40 5.18 6.22 6.32
CA ASP A 40 4.29 7.28 5.85
C ASP A 40 3.10 6.69 5.11
N CYS A 41 1.92 7.30 5.25
CA CYS A 41 0.69 6.80 4.64
C CYS A 41 0.67 7.19 3.14
N PRO A 42 0.75 6.24 2.19
CA PRO A 42 0.47 6.54 0.80
C PRO A 42 -1.01 6.84 0.57
N GLU A 43 -1.28 7.77 -0.33
CA GLU A 43 -2.58 7.91 -0.99
C GLU A 43 -2.65 6.99 -2.20
N ASN A 44 -3.73 6.23 -2.32
CA ASN A 44 -3.90 5.17 -3.31
C ASN A 44 -4.99 5.54 -4.30
N GLN A 45 -4.71 5.33 -5.59
CA GLN A 45 -5.69 5.49 -6.66
C GLN A 45 -5.96 4.15 -7.32
N HIS A 46 -7.21 3.69 -7.26
CA HIS A 46 -7.67 2.49 -7.92
C HIS A 46 -8.31 2.79 -9.27
N LYS A 47 -8.13 1.88 -10.24
CA LYS A 47 -8.85 1.89 -11.51
C LYS A 47 -9.45 0.51 -11.74
N ASN A 48 -10.77 0.44 -11.86
CA ASN A 48 -11.51 -0.83 -12.00
C ASN A 48 -11.18 -1.83 -10.88
N GLY A 49 -11.10 -1.37 -9.63
CA GLY A 49 -10.77 -2.21 -8.46
C GLY A 49 -9.32 -2.68 -8.39
N ILE A 50 -8.41 -2.12 -9.21
CA ILE A 50 -6.99 -2.48 -9.20
C ILE A 50 -6.17 -1.25 -8.85
N LEU A 51 -5.28 -1.38 -7.85
CA LEU A 51 -4.37 -0.31 -7.47
C LEU A 51 -3.56 0.12 -8.69
N HIS A 52 -3.71 1.38 -9.09
CA HIS A 52 -3.02 1.95 -10.23
C HIS A 52 -1.80 2.76 -9.79
N LYS A 53 -1.98 3.67 -8.82
CA LYS A 53 -0.91 4.53 -8.30
C LYS A 53 -0.94 4.65 -6.79
N SER A 54 0.22 4.86 -6.19
CA SER A 54 0.38 5.29 -4.79
C SER A 54 1.28 6.51 -4.71
N PHE A 55 0.89 7.53 -3.96
CA PHE A 55 1.60 8.81 -3.81
C PHE A 55 2.11 8.98 -2.39
N VAL A 56 3.37 9.40 -2.25
CA VAL A 56 3.97 9.73 -0.96
C VAL A 56 4.77 11.03 -1.09
N PRO A 57 4.46 12.10 -0.32
CA PRO A 57 3.46 12.15 0.75
C PRO A 57 2.02 12.04 0.21
N SER A 58 1.12 11.59 1.07
CA SER A 58 -0.33 11.71 0.83
C SER A 58 -0.76 13.18 0.93
N HIS A 59 -1.82 13.56 0.21
CA HIS A 59 -2.42 14.89 0.32
C HIS A 59 -3.39 15.01 1.50
N VAL A 60 -3.67 13.92 2.22
CA VAL A 60 -4.54 13.95 3.40
C VAL A 60 -3.81 14.58 4.59
N SER A 61 -4.57 15.21 5.49
CA SER A 61 -3.99 15.93 6.63
C SER A 61 -3.22 14.99 7.56
N ARG A 62 -2.27 15.55 8.30
CA ARG A 62 -1.45 14.79 9.25
C ARG A 62 -2.29 14.17 10.37
N GLU A 63 -3.38 14.83 10.76
CA GLU A 63 -4.34 14.34 11.74
C GLU A 63 -5.02 13.05 11.26
N VAL A 64 -5.44 13.01 9.99
CA VAL A 64 -6.02 11.81 9.36
C VAL A 64 -5.00 10.68 9.30
N GLN A 65 -3.76 10.97 8.89
CA GLN A 65 -2.69 9.97 8.85
C GLN A 65 -2.41 9.38 10.24
N LYS A 66 -2.35 10.23 11.27
CA LYS A 66 -2.12 9.81 12.65
C LYS A 66 -3.27 8.94 13.16
N ALA A 67 -4.52 9.33 12.92
CA ALA A 67 -5.69 8.55 13.29
C ALA A 67 -5.69 7.16 12.62
N ALA A 68 -5.31 7.08 11.34
CA ALA A 68 -5.17 5.81 10.64
C ALA A 68 -4.09 4.91 11.27
N GLN A 69 -2.93 5.49 11.65
CA GLN A 69 -1.87 4.77 12.34
C GLN A 69 -2.31 4.27 13.73
N GLU A 70 -3.06 5.05 14.48
CA GLU A 70 -3.62 4.64 15.79
C GLU A 70 -4.62 3.48 15.65
N ILE A 71 -5.45 3.49 14.60
CA ILE A 71 -6.33 2.35 14.27
C ILE A 71 -5.48 1.12 13.93
N SER A 72 -4.44 1.28 13.11
CA SER A 72 -3.55 0.16 12.76
C SER A 72 -2.80 -0.42 13.96
N LEU A 73 -2.37 0.41 14.91
CA LEU A 73 -1.78 -0.06 16.17
C LEU A 73 -2.77 -0.96 16.92
N THR A 74 -3.99 -0.43 17.14
CA THR A 74 -5.06 -1.12 17.87
C THR A 74 -5.38 -2.48 17.25
N VAL A 75 -5.49 -2.53 15.92
CA VAL A 75 -5.74 -3.76 15.18
C VAL A 75 -4.58 -4.76 15.32
N MET A 76 -3.34 -4.32 15.14
CA MET A 76 -2.18 -5.22 15.21
C MET A 76 -1.98 -5.79 16.61
N ASP A 77 -2.23 -5.00 17.65
CA ASP A 77 -2.17 -5.46 19.04
C ASP A 77 -3.28 -6.44 19.37
N ALA A 78 -4.52 -6.14 18.97
CA ALA A 78 -5.66 -7.04 19.17
C ALA A 78 -5.45 -8.41 18.49
N LEU A 79 -4.80 -8.42 17.33
CA LEU A 79 -4.47 -9.64 16.58
C LEU A 79 -3.18 -10.31 17.05
N ASN A 80 -2.41 -9.70 17.95
CA ASN A 80 -1.03 -10.12 18.28
C ASN A 80 -0.17 -10.37 17.03
N TYR A 81 -0.34 -9.54 16.00
CA TYR A 81 0.26 -9.79 14.69
C TYR A 81 1.78 -9.62 14.75
N VAL A 82 2.51 -10.47 14.00
CA VAL A 82 3.97 -10.41 13.85
C VAL A 82 4.32 -10.34 12.38
N GLY A 83 5.11 -9.34 12.00
CA GLY A 83 5.44 -9.04 10.61
C GLY A 83 4.86 -7.71 10.15
N VAL A 84 4.85 -7.52 8.84
CA VAL A 84 4.19 -6.38 8.16
C VAL A 84 2.72 -6.67 7.90
N LEU A 85 1.86 -5.73 8.27
CA LEU A 85 0.43 -5.69 7.96
C LEU A 85 0.11 -4.38 7.25
N CYS A 86 -0.81 -4.42 6.30
CA CYS A 86 -1.35 -3.23 5.66
C CYS A 86 -2.85 -3.13 5.96
N ILE A 87 -3.30 -1.93 6.31
CA ILE A 87 -4.73 -1.61 6.42
C ILE A 87 -5.03 -0.54 5.39
N GLU A 88 -6.03 -0.80 4.54
CA GLU A 88 -6.56 0.19 3.61
C GLU A 88 -7.74 0.93 4.23
N PHE A 89 -7.82 2.23 3.98
CA PHE A 89 -8.85 3.10 4.52
C PHE A 89 -9.48 3.93 3.41
N PHE A 90 -10.79 4.13 3.53
CA PHE A 90 -11.48 5.23 2.90
C PHE A 90 -11.44 6.45 3.82
N VAL A 91 -11.02 7.59 3.27
CA VAL A 91 -11.14 8.90 3.94
C VAL A 91 -12.43 9.55 3.46
N LEU A 92 -13.37 9.76 4.36
CA LEU A 92 -14.68 10.32 4.02
C LEU A 92 -14.62 11.84 3.88
N ILE A 93 -15.70 12.44 3.38
CA ILE A 93 -15.80 13.89 3.08
C ILE A 93 -15.59 14.75 4.33
N ASP A 94 -15.99 14.26 5.50
CA ASP A 94 -15.82 14.93 6.80
C ASP A 94 -14.45 14.67 7.46
N GLY A 95 -13.56 13.92 6.78
CA GLY A 95 -12.25 13.54 7.29
C GLY A 95 -12.24 12.31 8.20
N SER A 96 -13.40 11.68 8.44
CA SER A 96 -13.46 10.41 9.16
C SER A 96 -12.89 9.26 8.34
N LEU A 97 -12.50 8.18 9.03
CA LEU A 97 -11.86 7.01 8.45
C LEU A 97 -12.78 5.80 8.52
N LEU A 98 -12.88 5.08 7.41
CA LEU A 98 -13.48 3.75 7.37
C LEU A 98 -12.42 2.73 6.95
N VAL A 99 -12.25 1.68 7.74
CA VAL A 99 -11.39 0.55 7.38
C VAL A 99 -12.05 -0.21 6.23
N ASN A 100 -11.32 -0.39 5.12
CA ASN A 100 -11.78 -1.13 3.96
C ASN A 100 -11.32 -2.59 4.02
N GLU A 101 -10.01 -2.82 4.00
CA GLU A 101 -9.45 -4.17 4.03
C GLU A 101 -8.15 -4.26 4.84
N LEU A 102 -7.84 -5.47 5.30
CA LEU A 102 -6.58 -5.82 5.96
C LEU A 102 -5.83 -6.83 5.09
N ALA A 103 -4.57 -6.53 4.80
CA ALA A 103 -3.64 -7.48 4.19
C ALA A 103 -2.56 -7.87 5.20
N PRO A 104 -2.65 -9.08 5.81
CA PRO A 104 -1.67 -9.58 6.80
C PRO A 104 -0.39 -10.07 6.10
N ARG A 105 0.24 -9.19 5.33
CA ARG A 105 1.46 -9.41 4.56
C ARG A 105 2.00 -8.06 4.07
N VAL A 106 3.19 -8.09 3.47
CA VAL A 106 3.64 -6.99 2.59
C VAL A 106 2.58 -6.70 1.52
N HIS A 107 2.43 -5.42 1.17
CA HIS A 107 1.35 -4.93 0.35
C HIS A 107 1.82 -4.15 -0.88
N ASN A 108 0.99 -4.12 -1.92
CA ASN A 108 1.34 -3.48 -3.18
C ASN A 108 1.55 -1.97 -3.01
N SER A 109 0.66 -1.33 -2.24
CA SER A 109 0.78 0.10 -1.88
C SER A 109 2.03 0.42 -1.07
N GLY A 110 2.81 -0.57 -0.62
CA GLY A 110 4.09 -0.38 0.07
C GLY A 110 5.33 -0.57 -0.80
N HIS A 111 5.20 -0.91 -2.08
CA HIS A 111 6.39 -1.16 -2.93
C HIS A 111 7.28 0.08 -3.07
N TRP A 112 6.71 1.28 -2.96
CA TRP A 112 7.45 2.55 -2.96
C TRP A 112 8.60 2.60 -1.92
N THR A 113 8.44 1.89 -0.79
CA THR A 113 9.45 1.81 0.28
C THR A 113 10.78 1.23 -0.21
N GLN A 114 10.80 0.45 -1.30
CA GLN A 114 12.02 -0.13 -1.87
C GLN A 114 13.00 0.91 -2.42
N LYS A 115 12.53 2.12 -2.73
CA LYS A 115 13.35 3.19 -3.34
C LYS A 115 13.27 4.53 -2.64
N ALA A 116 12.35 4.72 -1.70
CA ALA A 116 12.20 5.98 -0.99
C ALA A 116 12.41 5.90 0.53
N CYS A 117 12.59 4.70 1.09
CA CYS A 117 12.86 4.48 2.51
C CYS A 117 14.22 3.81 2.74
N ILE A 118 14.77 3.98 3.94
CA ILE A 118 15.97 3.27 4.38
C ILE A 118 15.73 1.76 4.41
N THR A 119 14.63 1.31 5.05
CA THR A 119 14.27 -0.11 5.12
C THR A 119 12.98 -0.36 4.36
N SER A 120 13.02 -1.24 3.35
CA SER A 120 11.81 -1.60 2.60
C SER A 120 10.88 -2.47 3.44
N GLN A 121 9.57 -2.46 3.14
CA GLN A 121 8.59 -3.32 3.82
C GLN A 121 8.97 -4.81 3.79
N PHE A 122 9.70 -5.26 2.77
CA PHE A 122 10.10 -6.66 2.62
C PHE A 122 11.17 -7.03 3.64
N GLU A 123 12.21 -6.21 3.75
CA GLU A 123 13.24 -6.39 4.78
C GLU A 123 12.63 -6.22 6.17
N GLN A 124 11.74 -5.25 6.35
CA GLN A 124 11.05 -5.01 7.61
C GLN A 124 10.23 -6.21 8.06
N HIS A 125 9.52 -6.84 7.13
CA HIS A 125 8.77 -8.07 7.39
C HIS A 125 9.70 -9.18 7.86
N ILE A 126 10.83 -9.41 7.17
CA ILE A 126 11.83 -10.41 7.57
C ILE A 126 12.38 -10.12 8.96
N ARG A 127 12.79 -8.87 9.24
CA ARG A 127 13.30 -8.49 10.56
C ARG A 127 12.29 -8.81 11.66
N ALA A 128 11.04 -8.41 11.47
CA ALA A 128 9.96 -8.63 12.42
C ALA A 128 9.70 -10.12 12.72
N ILE A 129 9.60 -10.96 11.69
CA ILE A 129 9.32 -12.40 11.87
C ILE A 129 10.54 -13.19 12.40
N CYS A 130 11.75 -12.71 12.14
CA CYS A 130 12.98 -13.31 12.65
C CYS A 130 13.38 -12.80 14.05
N GLY A 131 12.64 -11.87 14.65
CA GLY A 131 12.98 -11.27 15.95
C GLY A 131 14.23 -10.39 15.92
N LEU A 132 14.57 -9.84 14.74
CA LEU A 132 15.64 -8.86 14.58
C LEU A 132 15.11 -7.44 14.89
N PRO A 133 15.99 -6.49 15.26
CA PRO A 133 15.59 -5.10 15.44
C PRO A 133 14.93 -4.52 14.19
N LEU A 134 13.80 -3.84 14.38
CA LEU A 134 13.10 -3.15 13.31
C LEU A 134 14.01 -2.11 12.65
N GLY A 135 13.96 -2.04 11.32
CA GLY A 135 14.70 -1.03 10.56
C GLY A 135 14.00 0.32 10.57
N SER A 136 14.76 1.37 10.28
CA SER A 136 14.21 2.73 10.13
C SER A 136 13.28 2.79 8.91
N THR A 137 12.07 3.28 9.13
CA THR A 137 11.10 3.60 8.07
C THR A 137 11.31 5.00 7.48
N TYR A 138 12.39 5.69 7.86
CA TYR A 138 12.71 7.03 7.38
C TYR A 138 12.63 7.11 5.87
N ARG A 139 11.75 8.00 5.40
CA ARG A 139 11.55 8.31 4.00
C ARG A 139 12.50 9.44 3.60
N HIS A 140 13.42 9.15 2.69
CA HIS A 140 14.40 10.13 2.20
C HIS A 140 13.93 10.88 0.95
N SER A 141 12.90 10.39 0.25
CA SER A 141 12.38 11.01 -0.98
C SER A 141 10.86 10.95 -1.06
N ASN A 142 10.27 11.97 -1.67
CA ASN A 142 8.89 11.90 -2.18
C ASN A 142 8.87 10.98 -3.40
N CYS A 143 7.77 10.28 -3.64
CA CYS A 143 7.67 9.39 -4.79
C CYS A 143 6.22 9.11 -5.23
N GLN A 144 6.12 8.64 -6.47
CA GLN A 144 4.92 8.02 -7.01
C GLN A 144 5.27 6.58 -7.42
N MET A 145 4.48 5.62 -6.95
CA MET A 145 4.52 4.26 -7.45
C MET A 145 3.38 4.04 -8.47
N THR A 146 3.67 3.41 -9.59
CA THR A 146 2.68 3.06 -10.64
C THR A 146 2.75 1.56 -10.92
N ASN A 147 1.63 0.84 -10.87
CA ASN A 147 1.61 -0.57 -11.29
C ASN A 147 1.71 -0.69 -12.82
N LEU A 148 2.50 -1.65 -13.30
CA LEU A 148 2.53 -2.06 -14.70
C LEU A 148 1.65 -3.30 -14.86
N LEU A 149 0.55 -3.15 -15.58
CA LEU A 149 -0.37 -4.24 -15.89
C LEU A 149 0.00 -4.86 -17.25
N GLY A 150 -0.53 -6.03 -17.58
CA GLY A 150 -0.19 -6.69 -18.84
C GLY A 150 -0.57 -5.88 -20.08
N ASN A 151 -1.70 -5.16 -20.03
CA ASN A 151 -2.13 -4.27 -21.12
C ASN A 151 -1.30 -2.99 -21.25
N SER A 152 -0.55 -2.59 -20.22
CA SER A 152 0.32 -1.41 -20.21
C SER A 152 1.79 -1.78 -20.02
N LEU A 153 2.16 -3.05 -20.22
CA LEU A 153 3.51 -3.53 -19.91
C LEU A 153 4.56 -2.80 -20.75
N SER A 154 4.28 -2.49 -22.02
CA SER A 154 5.21 -1.79 -22.92
C SER A 154 5.71 -0.45 -22.37
N ASP A 155 4.96 0.19 -21.48
CA ASP A 155 5.28 1.49 -20.89
C ASP A 155 6.57 1.46 -20.08
N PHE A 156 7.00 0.26 -19.62
CA PHE A 156 8.27 0.10 -18.91
C PHE A 156 9.46 0.70 -19.70
N LYS A 157 9.45 0.61 -21.03
CA LYS A 157 10.53 1.12 -21.89
C LYS A 157 10.64 2.64 -21.84
N TYR A 158 9.53 3.34 -21.63
CA TYR A 158 9.50 4.78 -21.43
C TYR A 158 10.10 5.12 -20.06
N PHE A 159 9.67 4.43 -19.01
CA PHE A 159 10.16 4.67 -17.64
C PHE A 159 11.65 4.37 -17.47
N LEU A 160 12.20 3.38 -18.17
CA LEU A 160 13.64 3.09 -18.15
C LEU A 160 14.53 4.25 -18.62
N LYS A 161 13.98 5.22 -19.37
CA LYS A 161 14.72 6.38 -19.86
C LYS A 161 14.71 7.56 -18.87
N GLN A 162 13.95 7.46 -17.78
CA GLN A 162 13.80 8.55 -16.81
C GLN A 162 14.81 8.43 -15.67
N LYS A 163 15.53 9.53 -15.39
CA LYS A 163 16.68 9.54 -14.45
C LYS A 163 16.32 9.15 -13.01
N HIS A 164 15.16 9.57 -12.51
CA HIS A 164 14.74 9.36 -11.12
C HIS A 164 13.69 8.26 -11.00
N THR A 165 13.84 7.19 -11.77
CA THR A 165 12.81 6.17 -11.92
C THR A 165 13.40 4.77 -11.83
N SER A 166 12.80 3.93 -11.01
CA SER A 166 13.10 2.51 -10.90
C SER A 166 11.97 1.70 -11.51
N VAL A 167 12.31 0.80 -12.44
CA VAL A 167 11.36 -0.18 -12.99
C VAL A 167 11.65 -1.53 -12.34
N HIS A 168 10.61 -2.21 -11.84
CA HIS A 168 10.70 -3.56 -11.30
C HIS A 168 9.74 -4.48 -12.05
N LEU A 169 10.26 -5.48 -12.75
CA LEU A 169 9.47 -6.47 -13.49
C LEU A 169 9.51 -7.82 -12.75
N TYR A 170 8.36 -8.45 -12.57
CA TYR A 170 8.23 -9.66 -11.74
C TYR A 170 8.65 -10.96 -12.45
N GLY A 171 9.08 -10.91 -13.72
CA GLY A 171 9.49 -12.09 -14.48
C GLY A 171 8.36 -13.11 -14.76
N LYS A 172 7.09 -12.68 -14.71
CA LYS A 172 5.94 -13.57 -14.95
C LYS A 172 5.92 -14.05 -16.41
N ARG A 173 5.86 -15.38 -16.60
CA ARG A 173 5.92 -16.03 -17.93
C ARG A 173 4.77 -15.65 -18.87
N SER A 174 3.57 -15.44 -18.33
CA SER A 174 2.37 -15.11 -19.11
C SER A 174 1.86 -13.70 -18.83
N VAL A 175 1.68 -12.94 -19.91
CA VAL A 175 1.09 -11.59 -19.88
C VAL A 175 -0.41 -11.70 -20.06
N GLN A 176 -1.17 -11.11 -19.13
CA GLN A 176 -2.64 -11.04 -19.19
C GLN A 176 -3.08 -9.60 -18.91
N PRO A 177 -4.12 -9.06 -19.57
CA PRO A 177 -4.41 -7.62 -19.59
C PRO A 177 -4.39 -6.92 -18.22
N LEU A 178 -5.05 -7.49 -17.21
CA LEU A 178 -5.17 -6.89 -15.87
C LEU A 178 -4.20 -7.49 -14.84
N ARG A 179 -3.31 -8.39 -15.26
CA ARG A 179 -2.33 -9.00 -14.36
C ARG A 179 -1.22 -8.00 -14.08
N LYS A 180 -0.90 -7.79 -12.80
CA LYS A 180 0.27 -7.00 -12.37
C LYS A 180 1.55 -7.68 -12.84
N MET A 181 2.29 -7.06 -13.75
CA MET A 181 3.52 -7.59 -14.35
C MET A 181 4.79 -6.95 -13.79
N GLY A 182 4.64 -5.77 -13.19
CA GLY A 182 5.71 -5.05 -12.52
C GLY A 182 5.16 -3.83 -11.80
N HIS A 183 6.06 -2.97 -11.35
CA HIS A 183 5.74 -1.63 -10.89
C HIS A 183 6.89 -0.68 -11.23
N VAL A 184 6.59 0.61 -11.19
CA VAL A 184 7.53 1.70 -11.38
C VAL A 184 7.51 2.57 -10.14
N ILE A 185 8.67 3.02 -9.66
CA ILE A 185 8.79 4.01 -8.59
C ILE A 185 9.53 5.21 -9.15
N GLN A 186 8.88 6.36 -9.19
CA GLN A 186 9.45 7.63 -9.64
C GLN A 186 9.67 8.50 -8.41
N LEU A 187 10.93 8.89 -8.13
CA LEU A 187 11.22 9.84 -7.06
C LEU A 187 10.93 11.26 -7.57
N THR A 188 10.19 12.04 -6.77
CA THR A 188 9.70 13.38 -7.15
C THR A 188 10.42 14.51 -6.42
N GLY A 189 11.37 14.18 -5.55
CA GLY A 189 12.21 15.14 -4.84
C GLY A 189 12.64 14.63 -3.46
N PRO A 190 13.41 15.43 -2.70
CA PRO A 190 13.69 15.17 -1.30
C PRO A 190 12.40 15.02 -0.50
N ALA A 191 12.46 14.27 0.60
CA ALA A 191 11.31 14.13 1.48
C ALA A 191 10.86 15.48 2.04
N THR A 192 9.62 15.89 1.74
CA THR A 192 8.96 16.98 2.45
C THR A 192 8.45 16.46 3.79
N LYS A 193 8.40 17.34 4.81
CA LYS A 193 7.79 17.01 6.10
C LYS A 193 6.31 16.68 5.88
N SER A 194 5.91 15.52 6.35
CA SER A 194 4.52 15.05 6.46
C SER A 194 3.79 15.78 7.59
#